data_AF-A0A519CST4-F1
#
_entry.id   AF-A0A519CST4-F1
#
_cell.length_a   1.000
_cell.length_b   1.000
_cell.length_c   1.000
_cell.angle_alpha   90.00
_cell.angle_beta   90.00
_cell.angle_gamma   90.00
#
_symmetry.space_group_name_H-M   'P 1'
#
loop_
_entity.id
_entity.type
_entity.pdbx_description
1 polymer ?
#
loop_
_entity_poly.entity_id
_entity_poly.type
_entity_poly.pdbx_seq_one_letter_code
_entity_poly.pdbx_strand_id
1 'polypeptide(L)'
;MILIIGGSGFIGYYLHHELIKSDNNVISTYNTNEIEEEKFIQLDITNKKKIAKLIEKIKPDTIIYTAGLTDVDLCENNHKLAMSINYNGIKNIIESTKKFKSKIIYISTSAVFDGTKKIFLETDKTNPISYYGKSKLEGEKIVQNSGLPYTIIRTDQPYGWKKNWHHTNSVLRVLENLSKEEEYNEIVDWYNTATFVDDIVIVIKKILHKNINGVFHVVGTDFRNRVELAQIVAEVFSLDKQKIKSIKSTKLNLPAQRANVRLKSTKDRKINIKMSSLRKGLKKMKENEEEEFRFRNEQIIKKMNKDKDLKKISSEFYNKSAKHEYSYHFTWLGRPIIQYPQDLIALQEIIWLTKPDLIIETGIARGGSLIFSASILEMIGKGQILGIDIDIREHNKQAIKNHKLFKRISMFEGSSIDKKIVKKVHQFAKGKKNILLLLDSLHTHKHVLEELNLYSNLIKKNNYIVVYDTIVNDMPKNSFKNRPWDKKNNPKTAVREFLSKNNKFKIDKEIENKLLITSCPDGFLKRVT
;
A
#
# COMPACT_ATOMS: atom_id res chain seq x y z
N MET A 1 -23.17 3.01 -18.31
CA MET A 1 -21.86 2.89 -18.95
C MET A 1 -21.11 4.22 -18.88
N ILE A 2 -19.87 4.21 -18.37
CA ILE A 2 -19.00 5.39 -18.27
C ILE A 2 -17.82 5.22 -19.22
N LEU A 3 -17.52 6.23 -20.04
CA LEU A 3 -16.33 6.29 -20.88
C LEU A 3 -15.37 7.39 -20.39
N ILE A 4 -14.16 7.02 -19.98
CA ILE A 4 -13.11 7.96 -19.59
C ILE A 4 -12.18 8.19 -20.79
N ILE A 5 -12.13 9.44 -21.26
CA ILE A 5 -11.22 9.86 -22.32
C ILE A 5 -9.94 10.41 -21.70
N GLY A 6 -8.80 9.74 -21.93
CA GLY A 6 -7.54 10.07 -21.28
C GLY A 6 -7.34 9.38 -19.93
N GLY A 7 -7.78 8.12 -19.84
CA GLY A 7 -7.65 7.27 -18.65
C GLY A 7 -6.22 6.95 -18.26
N SER A 8 -5.24 6.98 -19.18
CA SER A 8 -3.83 6.81 -18.81
C SER A 8 -3.17 8.08 -18.26
N GLY A 9 -3.85 9.23 -18.32
CA GLY A 9 -3.40 10.48 -17.70
C GLY A 9 -3.57 10.49 -16.17
N PHE A 10 -2.97 11.46 -15.48
CA PHE A 10 -2.89 11.49 -14.01
C PHE A 10 -4.27 11.34 -13.33
N ILE A 11 -5.20 12.27 -13.56
CA ILE A 11 -6.55 12.21 -12.98
C ILE A 11 -7.34 11.01 -13.51
N GLY A 12 -7.21 10.72 -14.81
CA GLY A 12 -7.93 9.63 -15.48
C GLY A 12 -7.61 8.25 -14.88
N TYR A 13 -6.33 8.04 -14.52
CA TYR A 13 -5.84 6.79 -13.96
C TYR A 13 -6.46 6.52 -12.58
N TYR A 14 -6.35 7.50 -11.68
CA TYR A 14 -6.96 7.42 -10.34
C TYR A 14 -8.47 7.24 -10.43
N LEU A 15 -9.13 7.96 -11.35
CA LEU A 15 -10.57 7.85 -11.54
C LEU A 15 -10.99 6.47 -12.05
N HIS A 16 -10.27 5.90 -13.01
CA HIS A 16 -10.54 4.56 -13.52
C HIS A 16 -10.49 3.52 -12.39
N HIS A 17 -9.37 3.45 -11.67
CA HIS A 17 -9.17 2.46 -10.61
C HIS A 17 -10.15 2.62 -9.45
N GLU A 18 -10.63 3.83 -9.19
CA GLU A 18 -11.62 4.05 -8.16
C GLU A 18 -13.05 3.71 -8.61
N LEU A 19 -13.38 3.91 -9.89
CA LEU A 19 -14.71 3.58 -10.41
C LEU A 19 -14.92 2.08 -10.61
N ILE A 20 -13.89 1.33 -11.01
CA ILE A 20 -13.98 -0.14 -11.18
C ILE A 20 -14.21 -0.86 -9.84
N LYS A 21 -13.73 -0.32 -8.72
CA LYS A 21 -14.01 -0.86 -7.37
C LYS A 21 -15.48 -0.77 -6.98
N SER A 22 -16.25 0.10 -7.64
CA SER A 22 -17.64 0.38 -7.29
C SER A 22 -18.64 -0.31 -8.24
N ASP A 23 -18.23 -1.42 -8.89
CA ASP A 23 -19.01 -2.17 -9.89
C ASP A 23 -19.58 -1.31 -11.03
N ASN A 24 -18.92 -0.18 -11.33
CA ASN A 24 -19.31 0.63 -12.49
C ASN A 24 -18.82 -0.04 -13.77
N ASN A 25 -19.67 -0.08 -14.79
CA ASN A 25 -19.28 -0.45 -16.13
C ASN A 25 -18.49 0.72 -16.76
N VAL A 26 -17.15 0.65 -16.66
CA VAL A 26 -16.20 1.71 -17.03
C VAL A 26 -15.30 1.22 -18.16
N ILE A 27 -15.19 2.04 -19.20
CA ILE A 27 -14.19 1.88 -20.26
C ILE A 27 -13.29 3.11 -20.26
N SER A 28 -11.99 2.90 -20.32
CA SER A 28 -10.99 3.97 -20.37
C SER A 28 -10.23 3.95 -21.69
N THR A 29 -9.76 5.12 -22.11
CA THR A 29 -8.90 5.26 -23.29
C THR A 29 -7.50 5.77 -22.95
N TYR A 30 -6.54 5.47 -23.81
CA TYR A 30 -5.18 6.04 -23.78
C TYR A 30 -4.78 6.50 -25.19
N ASN A 31 -3.75 7.33 -25.32
CA ASN A 31 -3.19 7.69 -26.63
C ASN A 31 -1.86 6.95 -26.87
N THR A 32 -0.81 7.37 -26.16
CA THR A 32 0.56 6.85 -26.33
C THR A 32 1.00 5.90 -25.22
N ASN A 33 0.54 6.12 -23.98
CA ASN A 33 0.95 5.33 -22.81
C ASN A 33 -0.08 4.23 -22.55
N GLU A 34 0.20 3.03 -23.05
CA GLU A 34 -0.58 1.81 -22.78
C GLU A 34 -0.38 1.35 -21.34
N ILE A 35 -1.39 0.68 -20.78
CA ILE A 35 -1.37 0.11 -19.44
C ILE A 35 -1.67 -1.38 -19.62
N GLU A 36 -0.62 -2.22 -19.65
CA GLU A 36 -0.73 -3.63 -20.00
C GLU A 36 -1.66 -4.43 -19.08
N GLU A 37 -1.72 -4.06 -17.79
CA GLU A 37 -2.59 -4.72 -16.82
C GLU A 37 -4.08 -4.40 -17.01
N GLU A 38 -4.41 -3.39 -17.85
CA GLU A 38 -5.77 -2.88 -18.02
C GLU A 38 -6.22 -2.90 -19.48
N LYS A 39 -7.50 -3.21 -19.72
CA LYS A 39 -8.06 -3.27 -21.08
C LYS A 39 -8.47 -1.89 -21.61
N PHE A 40 -7.55 -0.93 -21.64
CA PHE A 40 -7.85 0.41 -22.15
C PHE A 40 -7.86 0.40 -23.68
N ILE A 41 -8.63 1.31 -24.28
CA ILE A 41 -8.76 1.42 -25.74
C ILE A 41 -7.88 2.56 -26.24
N GLN A 42 -6.99 2.28 -27.20
CA GLN A 42 -6.19 3.32 -27.82
C GLN A 42 -7.08 4.29 -28.62
N LEU A 43 -6.99 5.58 -28.32
CA LEU A 43 -7.76 6.64 -28.94
C LEU A 43 -6.96 7.95 -28.97
N ASP A 44 -6.64 8.38 -30.20
CA ASP A 44 -6.24 9.75 -30.48
C ASP A 44 -7.50 10.64 -30.60
N ILE A 45 -7.62 11.60 -29.69
CA ILE A 45 -8.76 12.55 -29.63
C ILE A 45 -8.82 13.51 -30.82
N THR A 46 -7.76 13.61 -31.63
CA THR A 46 -7.77 14.37 -32.88
C THR A 46 -8.36 13.57 -34.04
N ASN A 47 -8.47 12.24 -33.91
CA ASN A 47 -8.98 11.35 -34.95
C ASN A 47 -10.51 11.18 -34.87
N LYS A 48 -11.24 12.08 -35.55
CA LYS A 48 -12.71 12.10 -35.60
C LYS A 48 -13.35 10.76 -36.01
N LYS A 49 -12.75 10.03 -36.96
CA LYS A 49 -13.30 8.73 -37.43
C LYS A 49 -13.21 7.64 -36.36
N LYS A 50 -12.07 7.52 -35.66
CA LYS A 50 -11.91 6.55 -34.56
C LYS A 50 -12.85 6.86 -33.40
N ILE A 51 -12.99 8.15 -33.07
CA ILE A 51 -13.92 8.63 -32.04
C ILE A 51 -15.36 8.23 -32.34
N ALA A 52 -15.85 8.54 -33.54
CA ALA A 52 -17.21 8.20 -33.94
C ALA A 52 -17.49 6.69 -33.84
N LYS A 53 -16.56 5.85 -34.35
CA LYS A 53 -16.65 4.39 -34.25
C LYS A 53 -16.68 3.91 -32.80
N LEU A 54 -15.85 4.46 -31.93
CA LEU A 54 -15.78 4.07 -30.53
C LEU A 54 -17.07 4.41 -29.78
N ILE A 55 -17.56 5.64 -29.95
CA ILE A 55 -18.77 6.11 -29.28
C ILE A 55 -20.00 5.35 -29.77
N GLU A 56 -20.06 5.01 -31.06
CA GLU A 56 -21.13 4.19 -31.63
C GLU A 56 -21.13 2.75 -31.11
N LYS A 57 -19.94 2.18 -30.88
CA LYS A 57 -19.77 0.86 -30.27
C LYS A 57 -20.17 0.85 -28.79
N ILE A 58 -19.72 1.84 -28.03
CA ILE A 58 -19.87 1.87 -26.56
C ILE A 58 -21.24 2.42 -26.13
N LYS A 59 -21.76 3.42 -26.85
CA LYS A 59 -22.99 4.17 -26.50
C LYS A 59 -22.99 4.64 -25.04
N PRO A 60 -21.99 5.44 -24.61
CA PRO A 60 -21.81 5.77 -23.19
C PRO A 60 -22.94 6.68 -22.67
N ASP A 61 -23.39 6.44 -21.44
CA ASP A 61 -24.33 7.34 -20.75
C ASP A 61 -23.63 8.60 -20.25
N THR A 62 -22.36 8.45 -19.83
CA THR A 62 -21.52 9.56 -19.37
C THR A 62 -20.12 9.43 -19.96
N ILE A 63 -19.57 10.55 -20.42
CA ILE A 63 -18.18 10.70 -20.83
C ILE A 63 -17.47 11.60 -19.85
N ILE A 64 -16.35 11.12 -19.32
CA ILE A 64 -15.47 11.90 -18.44
C ILE A 64 -14.21 12.23 -19.24
N TYR A 65 -14.06 13.50 -19.58
CA TYR A 65 -12.99 13.99 -20.43
C TYR A 65 -11.84 14.54 -19.58
N THR A 66 -10.84 13.69 -19.35
CA THR A 66 -9.61 14.00 -18.59
C THR A 66 -8.41 14.29 -19.50
N ALA A 67 -8.52 14.01 -20.80
CA ALA A 67 -7.49 14.30 -21.79
C ALA A 67 -7.27 15.82 -21.97
N GLY A 68 -6.01 16.21 -22.19
CA GLY A 68 -5.64 17.58 -22.49
C GLY A 68 -4.13 17.77 -22.51
N LEU A 69 -3.67 18.76 -23.26
CA LEU A 69 -2.29 19.25 -23.20
C LEU A 69 -2.19 20.20 -22.00
N THR A 70 -1.46 19.80 -20.97
CA THR A 70 -1.37 20.51 -19.69
C THR A 70 -0.08 21.29 -19.49
N ASP A 71 0.90 21.12 -20.38
CA ASP A 71 2.14 21.88 -20.37
C ASP A 71 1.86 23.32 -20.82
N VAL A 72 1.96 24.26 -19.88
CA VAL A 72 1.57 25.66 -20.07
C VAL A 72 2.52 26.38 -21.03
N ASP A 73 3.82 26.10 -20.94
CA ASP A 73 4.83 26.74 -21.80
C ASP A 73 4.82 26.13 -23.21
N LEU A 74 4.60 24.82 -23.34
CA LEU A 74 4.41 24.18 -24.64
C LEU A 74 3.15 24.70 -25.35
N CYS A 75 2.08 24.95 -24.59
CA CYS A 75 0.88 25.57 -25.15
C CYS A 75 1.15 26.96 -25.72
N GLU A 76 1.98 27.77 -25.06
CA GLU A 76 2.36 29.11 -25.52
C GLU A 76 3.24 29.05 -26.77
N ASN A 77 4.22 28.13 -26.79
CA ASN A 77 5.10 27.98 -27.95
C ASN A 77 4.43 27.27 -29.14
N ASN A 78 3.35 26.51 -28.92
CA ASN A 78 2.68 25.74 -29.96
C ASN A 78 1.15 25.85 -29.89
N HIS A 79 0.65 27.04 -30.26
CA HIS A 79 -0.76 27.39 -30.30
C HIS A 79 -1.63 26.41 -31.12
N LYS A 80 -1.12 25.91 -32.26
CA LYS A 80 -1.84 24.97 -33.12
C LYS A 80 -2.05 23.62 -32.43
N LEU A 81 -1.01 23.09 -31.79
CA LEU A 81 -1.08 21.84 -31.02
C LEU A 81 -2.04 21.98 -29.84
N ALA A 82 -1.95 23.07 -29.09
CA ALA A 82 -2.84 23.35 -27.97
C ALA A 82 -4.32 23.38 -28.39
N MET A 83 -4.67 24.04 -29.49
CA MET A 83 -6.05 24.04 -30.02
C MET A 83 -6.46 22.68 -30.58
N SER A 84 -5.56 21.95 -31.23
CA SER A 84 -5.84 20.60 -31.72
C SER A 84 -6.24 19.65 -30.58
N ILE A 85 -5.54 19.72 -29.46
CA ILE A 85 -5.77 18.83 -28.32
C ILE A 85 -6.91 19.35 -27.42
N ASN A 86 -6.80 20.57 -26.89
CA ASN A 86 -7.69 21.07 -25.84
C ASN A 86 -9.06 21.54 -26.35
N TYR A 87 -9.17 21.91 -27.62
CA TYR A 87 -10.41 22.39 -28.26
C TYR A 87 -10.96 21.38 -29.28
N ASN A 88 -10.21 21.03 -30.33
CA ASN A 88 -10.72 20.12 -31.37
C ASN A 88 -10.97 18.71 -30.80
N GLY A 89 -10.16 18.26 -29.83
CA GLY A 89 -10.36 16.99 -29.15
C GLY A 89 -11.75 16.86 -28.52
N ILE A 90 -12.17 17.82 -27.69
CA ILE A 90 -13.49 17.81 -27.05
C ILE A 90 -14.62 18.09 -28.06
N LYS A 91 -14.36 18.93 -29.07
CA LYS A 91 -15.31 19.17 -30.17
C LYS A 91 -15.69 17.86 -30.88
N ASN A 92 -14.71 17.04 -31.23
CA ASN A 92 -14.92 15.76 -31.90
C ASN A 92 -15.75 14.79 -31.05
N ILE A 93 -15.50 14.73 -29.73
CA ILE A 93 -16.30 13.93 -28.79
C ILE A 93 -17.75 14.42 -28.75
N ILE A 94 -17.96 15.73 -28.60
CA ILE A 94 -19.30 16.33 -28.50
C ILE A 94 -20.10 16.07 -29.78
N GLU A 95 -19.51 16.30 -30.95
CA GLU A 95 -20.18 16.05 -32.24
C GLU A 95 -20.62 14.58 -32.38
N SER A 96 -19.82 13.64 -31.89
CA SER A 96 -20.11 12.20 -31.99
C SER A 96 -21.12 11.70 -30.94
N THR A 97 -21.41 12.48 -29.90
CA THR A 97 -22.23 12.07 -28.74
C THR A 97 -23.62 12.70 -28.71
N LYS A 98 -23.86 13.74 -29.52
CA LYS A 98 -25.17 14.41 -29.63
C LYS A 98 -26.33 13.42 -29.82
N LYS A 99 -26.15 12.38 -30.66
CA LYS A 99 -27.19 11.36 -30.92
C LYS A 99 -27.55 10.49 -29.71
N PHE A 100 -26.68 10.40 -28.70
CA PHE A 100 -26.87 9.56 -27.52
C PHE A 100 -27.27 10.35 -26.26
N LYS A 101 -27.28 11.69 -26.34
CA LYS A 101 -27.57 12.59 -25.20
C LYS A 101 -26.69 12.31 -23.97
N SER A 102 -25.47 11.80 -24.19
CA SER A 102 -24.51 11.47 -23.14
C SER A 102 -24.19 12.70 -22.29
N LYS A 103 -24.06 12.51 -20.98
CA LYS A 103 -23.55 13.55 -20.09
C LYS A 103 -22.06 13.75 -20.30
N ILE A 104 -21.58 15.00 -20.30
CA ILE A 104 -20.16 15.33 -20.40
C ILE A 104 -19.63 15.86 -19.06
N ILE A 105 -18.66 15.19 -18.46
CA ILE A 105 -17.86 15.72 -17.35
C ILE A 105 -16.52 16.17 -17.91
N TYR A 106 -16.25 17.48 -17.92
CA TYR A 106 -15.04 18.08 -18.50
C TYR A 106 -14.11 18.61 -17.42
N ILE A 107 -12.86 18.13 -17.39
CA ILE A 107 -11.84 18.65 -16.48
C ILE A 107 -11.20 19.90 -17.09
N SER A 108 -11.34 21.02 -16.39
CA SER A 108 -10.79 22.33 -16.72
C SER A 108 -9.83 22.82 -15.63
N THR A 109 -9.47 24.09 -15.64
CA THR A 109 -8.33 24.66 -14.90
C THR A 109 -8.66 26.02 -14.27
N SER A 110 -7.94 26.37 -13.21
CA SER A 110 -7.86 27.74 -12.68
C SER A 110 -7.31 28.75 -13.70
N ALA A 111 -6.51 28.31 -14.67
CA ALA A 111 -5.88 29.18 -15.67
C ALA A 111 -6.88 29.87 -16.65
N VAL A 112 -8.19 29.60 -16.53
CA VAL A 112 -9.23 30.34 -17.26
C VAL A 112 -9.45 31.76 -16.71
N PHE A 113 -8.80 32.11 -15.60
CA PHE A 113 -8.87 33.43 -14.95
C PHE A 113 -7.51 34.16 -15.01
N ASP A 114 -7.55 35.49 -14.84
CA ASP A 114 -6.38 36.39 -14.93
C ASP A 114 -5.70 36.67 -13.59
N GLY A 115 -6.28 36.24 -12.46
CA GLY A 115 -5.73 36.49 -11.13
C GLY A 115 -5.93 37.93 -10.62
N THR A 116 -6.71 38.77 -11.31
CA THR A 116 -6.95 40.17 -10.91
C THR A 116 -7.82 40.30 -9.65
N LYS A 117 -8.61 39.26 -9.34
CA LYS A 117 -9.49 39.19 -8.17
C LYS A 117 -8.88 38.34 -7.06
N LYS A 118 -9.12 38.75 -5.80
CA LYS A 118 -8.65 38.01 -4.61
C LYS A 118 -9.14 36.56 -4.54
N ILE A 119 -10.39 36.31 -4.96
CA ILE A 119 -11.03 34.98 -4.98
C ILE A 119 -11.98 34.92 -6.18
N PHE A 120 -11.89 33.85 -6.98
CA PHE A 120 -12.79 33.56 -8.09
C PHE A 120 -13.82 32.48 -7.72
N LEU A 121 -15.09 32.75 -8.02
CA LEU A 121 -16.25 31.87 -7.89
C LEU A 121 -16.65 31.30 -9.26
N GLU A 122 -17.47 30.25 -9.27
CA GLU A 122 -17.87 29.57 -10.51
C GLU A 122 -18.63 30.48 -11.50
N THR A 123 -19.26 31.54 -10.99
CA THR A 123 -20.04 32.53 -11.75
C THR A 123 -19.23 33.72 -12.24
N ASP A 124 -17.98 33.86 -11.81
CA ASP A 124 -17.14 34.98 -12.23
C ASP A 124 -16.75 34.86 -13.71
N LYS A 125 -16.59 36.01 -14.38
CA LYS A 125 -16.19 36.07 -15.78
C LYS A 125 -14.76 35.55 -15.94
N THR A 126 -14.56 34.65 -16.90
CA THR A 126 -13.26 34.10 -17.27
C THR A 126 -12.50 35.05 -18.19
N ASN A 127 -11.19 35.15 -18.01
CA ASN A 127 -10.29 35.99 -18.79
C ASN A 127 -8.86 35.42 -18.73
N PRO A 128 -8.52 34.36 -19.50
CA PRO A 128 -7.23 33.71 -19.40
C PRO A 128 -6.10 34.58 -19.97
N ILE A 129 -4.96 34.60 -19.29
CA ILE A 129 -3.75 35.33 -19.73
C ILE A 129 -2.70 34.43 -20.41
N SER A 130 -2.87 33.11 -20.36
CA SER A 130 -2.01 32.14 -21.04
C SER A 130 -2.75 31.42 -22.16
N TYR A 131 -2.01 30.95 -23.17
CA TYR A 131 -2.63 30.20 -24.26
C TYR A 131 -3.21 28.86 -23.79
N TYR A 132 -2.59 28.21 -22.79
CA TYR A 132 -3.17 27.05 -22.12
C TYR A 132 -4.57 27.36 -21.56
N GLY A 133 -4.68 28.43 -20.76
CA GLY A 133 -5.95 28.88 -20.19
C GLY A 133 -7.00 29.20 -21.26
N LYS A 134 -6.58 29.89 -22.33
CA LYS A 134 -7.43 30.19 -23.50
C LYS A 134 -7.96 28.91 -24.16
N SER A 135 -7.09 27.95 -24.47
CA SER A 135 -7.47 26.70 -25.13
C SER A 135 -8.44 25.86 -24.28
N LYS A 136 -8.27 25.85 -22.95
CA LYS A 136 -9.19 25.17 -22.01
C LYS A 136 -10.54 25.88 -21.90
N LEU A 137 -10.55 27.21 -21.89
CA LEU A 137 -11.78 28.00 -21.90
C LEU A 137 -12.60 27.78 -23.18
N GLU A 138 -11.95 27.71 -24.35
CA GLU A 138 -12.65 27.38 -25.60
C GLU A 138 -13.28 25.97 -25.53
N GLY A 139 -12.61 25.01 -24.89
CA GLY A 139 -13.18 23.71 -24.58
C GLY A 139 -14.43 23.79 -23.69
N GLU A 140 -14.40 24.61 -22.62
CA GLU A 140 -15.57 24.87 -21.77
C GLU A 140 -16.76 25.39 -22.58
N LYS A 141 -16.52 26.38 -23.46
CA LYS A 141 -17.58 26.97 -24.30
C LYS A 141 -18.24 25.95 -25.21
N ILE A 142 -17.48 25.03 -25.83
CA ILE A 142 -18.09 23.97 -26.65
C ILE A 142 -18.97 23.06 -25.78
N VAL A 143 -18.49 22.67 -24.60
CA VAL A 143 -19.26 21.82 -23.67
C VAL A 143 -20.57 22.50 -23.28
N GLN A 144 -20.52 23.79 -22.92
CA GLN A 144 -21.70 24.57 -22.52
C GLN A 144 -22.70 24.74 -23.66
N ASN A 145 -22.21 24.97 -24.89
CA ASN A 145 -23.05 25.19 -26.08
C ASN A 145 -23.47 23.89 -26.78
N SER A 146 -23.14 22.72 -26.22
CA SER A 146 -23.37 21.42 -26.87
C SER A 146 -24.84 20.99 -26.91
N GLY A 147 -25.67 21.52 -26.01
CA GLY A 147 -27.03 21.04 -25.74
C GLY A 147 -27.10 19.74 -24.94
N LEU A 148 -25.96 19.21 -24.47
CA LEU A 148 -25.87 18.00 -23.65
C LEU A 148 -25.88 18.34 -22.15
N PRO A 149 -26.32 17.42 -21.27
CA PRO A 149 -26.08 17.55 -19.83
C PRO A 149 -24.57 17.62 -19.58
N TYR A 150 -24.11 18.57 -18.76
CA TYR A 150 -22.68 18.71 -18.53
C TYR A 150 -22.32 19.08 -17.10
N THR A 151 -21.09 18.73 -16.73
CA THR A 151 -20.39 19.23 -15.54
C THR A 151 -19.00 19.68 -15.95
N ILE A 152 -18.64 20.92 -15.65
CA ILE A 152 -17.27 21.42 -15.82
C ILE A 152 -16.62 21.49 -14.45
N ILE A 153 -15.46 20.87 -14.29
CA ILE A 153 -14.70 20.87 -13.05
C ILE A 153 -13.42 21.66 -13.27
N ARG A 154 -13.33 22.87 -12.73
CA ARG A 154 -12.09 23.66 -12.70
C ARG A 154 -11.30 23.27 -11.47
N THR A 155 -10.08 22.80 -11.65
CA THR A 155 -9.15 22.43 -10.58
C THR A 155 -7.83 23.19 -10.70
N ASP A 156 -6.98 23.09 -9.69
CA ASP A 156 -5.67 23.74 -9.65
C ASP A 156 -4.63 22.78 -9.06
N GLN A 157 -3.45 22.74 -9.68
CA GLN A 157 -2.28 21.94 -9.27
C GLN A 157 -2.64 20.57 -8.64
N PRO A 158 -3.25 19.63 -9.39
CA PRO A 158 -3.52 18.29 -8.88
C PRO A 158 -2.21 17.58 -8.50
N TYR A 159 -2.19 16.90 -7.34
CA TYR A 159 -1.02 16.15 -6.86
C TYR A 159 -1.40 14.81 -6.21
N GLY A 160 -0.41 13.93 -6.13
CA GLY A 160 -0.50 12.55 -5.66
C GLY A 160 0.69 11.74 -6.17
N TRP A 161 0.72 10.43 -5.93
CA TRP A 161 1.75 9.55 -6.49
C TRP A 161 1.59 9.39 -8.00
N LYS A 162 2.71 9.35 -8.72
CA LYS A 162 2.68 9.22 -10.19
C LYS A 162 3.07 7.81 -10.60
N LYS A 163 2.58 7.35 -11.75
CA LYS A 163 3.17 6.19 -12.44
C LYS A 163 4.32 6.66 -13.33
N ASN A 164 5.18 5.73 -13.77
CA ASN A 164 6.43 6.08 -14.44
C ASN A 164 6.23 6.92 -15.72
N TRP A 165 5.12 6.72 -16.44
CA TRP A 165 4.77 7.45 -17.66
C TRP A 165 4.04 8.79 -17.41
N HIS A 166 3.69 9.11 -16.18
CA HIS A 166 3.08 10.40 -15.84
C HIS A 166 4.15 11.47 -15.68
N HIS A 167 3.83 12.70 -16.11
CA HIS A 167 4.61 13.88 -15.77
C HIS A 167 4.67 14.06 -14.24
N THR A 168 5.78 14.64 -13.77
CA THR A 168 5.91 14.98 -12.35
C THR A 168 4.91 16.06 -11.95
N ASN A 169 4.65 16.17 -10.64
CA ASN A 169 3.84 17.23 -10.06
C ASN A 169 4.66 18.01 -9.03
N SER A 170 4.09 19.11 -8.54
CA SER A 170 4.77 20.03 -7.63
C SER A 170 5.30 19.36 -6.36
N VAL A 171 4.51 18.47 -5.76
CA VAL A 171 4.86 17.76 -4.54
C VAL A 171 5.97 16.75 -4.81
N LEU A 172 5.85 15.95 -5.88
CA LEU A 172 6.86 14.96 -6.22
C LEU A 172 8.21 15.59 -6.58
N ARG A 173 8.22 16.73 -7.30
CA ARG A 173 9.47 17.48 -7.57
C ARG A 173 10.16 17.94 -6.28
N VAL A 174 9.39 18.37 -5.27
CA VAL A 174 9.96 18.73 -3.96
C VAL A 174 10.58 17.50 -3.30
N LEU A 175 9.86 16.37 -3.27
CA LEU A 175 10.38 15.12 -2.70
C LEU A 175 11.66 14.65 -3.41
N GLU A 176 11.66 14.66 -4.75
CA GLU A 176 12.81 14.27 -5.59
C GLU A 176 14.04 15.16 -5.37
N ASN A 177 13.85 16.46 -5.16
CA ASN A 177 14.95 17.38 -4.89
C ASN A 177 15.48 17.21 -3.46
N LEU A 178 14.59 17.13 -2.47
CA LEU A 178 14.98 16.98 -1.07
C LEU A 178 15.60 15.61 -0.77
N SER A 179 15.19 14.54 -1.48
CA SER A 179 15.78 13.21 -1.31
C SER A 179 17.23 13.13 -1.78
N LYS A 180 17.72 14.11 -2.55
CA LYS A 180 19.13 14.20 -2.97
C LYS A 180 20.00 14.90 -1.92
N GLU A 181 19.41 15.46 -0.86
CA GLU A 181 20.09 16.22 0.19
C GLU A 181 20.84 17.49 -0.29
N GLU A 182 20.60 17.90 -1.52
CA GLU A 182 21.16 19.10 -2.15
C GLU A 182 20.24 20.32 -1.98
N GLU A 183 20.82 21.52 -1.98
CA GLU A 183 20.04 22.76 -2.00
C GLU A 183 19.39 22.96 -3.38
N TYR A 184 18.15 23.46 -3.40
CA TYR A 184 17.47 23.80 -4.65
C TYR A 184 16.59 25.04 -4.51
N ASN A 185 16.32 25.68 -5.65
CA ASN A 185 15.50 26.88 -5.73
C ASN A 185 14.02 26.56 -6.00
N GLU A 186 13.13 27.21 -5.27
CA GLU A 186 11.68 27.12 -5.43
C GLU A 186 11.03 28.52 -5.54
N ILE A 187 9.94 28.61 -6.30
CA ILE A 187 9.37 29.89 -6.75
C ILE A 187 8.52 30.55 -5.65
N VAL A 188 8.90 31.76 -5.22
CA VAL A 188 8.26 32.42 -4.05
C VAL A 188 7.04 33.28 -4.40
N ASP A 189 6.92 33.72 -5.64
CA ASP A 189 5.91 34.67 -6.13
C ASP A 189 4.77 34.02 -6.93
N TRP A 190 4.78 32.70 -7.08
CA TRP A 190 3.69 31.92 -7.68
C TRP A 190 2.85 31.23 -6.63
N TYR A 191 1.57 31.60 -6.59
CA TYR A 191 0.57 31.08 -5.66
C TYR A 191 -0.46 30.22 -6.38
N ASN A 192 -0.70 29.05 -5.83
CA ASN A 192 -1.70 28.10 -6.32
C ASN A 192 -2.41 27.42 -5.15
N THR A 193 -3.46 26.68 -5.50
CA THR A 193 -4.15 25.78 -4.58
C THR A 193 -3.84 24.35 -4.96
N ALA A 194 -2.91 23.70 -4.27
CA ALA A 194 -2.59 22.30 -4.52
C ALA A 194 -3.79 21.40 -4.14
N THR A 195 -4.21 20.54 -5.07
CA THR A 195 -5.42 19.74 -4.92
C THR A 195 -5.10 18.25 -4.91
N PHE A 196 -5.44 17.55 -3.84
CA PHE A 196 -5.16 16.12 -3.73
C PHE A 196 -6.04 15.32 -4.70
N VAL A 197 -5.42 14.44 -5.51
CA VAL A 197 -6.11 13.74 -6.60
C VAL A 197 -7.29 12.88 -6.12
N ASP A 198 -7.17 12.23 -4.96
CA ASP A 198 -8.27 11.41 -4.42
C ASP A 198 -9.49 12.26 -4.08
N ASP A 199 -9.30 13.50 -3.61
CA ASP A 199 -10.44 14.39 -3.35
C ASP A 199 -11.15 14.76 -4.66
N ILE A 200 -10.40 14.99 -5.76
CA ILE A 200 -10.99 15.22 -7.09
C ILE A 200 -11.82 14.01 -7.53
N VAL A 201 -11.28 12.80 -7.38
CA VAL A 201 -11.95 11.56 -7.73
C VAL A 201 -13.23 11.36 -6.91
N ILE A 202 -13.18 11.58 -5.60
CA ILE A 202 -14.36 11.49 -4.72
C ILE A 202 -15.44 12.48 -5.14
N VAL A 203 -15.07 13.71 -5.52
CA VAL A 203 -16.02 14.71 -6.04
C VAL A 203 -16.67 14.24 -7.33
N ILE A 204 -15.89 13.73 -8.29
CA ILE A 204 -16.41 13.21 -9.56
C ILE A 204 -17.38 12.06 -9.31
N LYS A 205 -17.06 11.11 -8.42
CA LYS A 205 -17.98 10.02 -8.03
C LYS A 205 -19.31 10.53 -7.51
N LYS A 206 -19.29 11.57 -6.66
CA LYS A 206 -20.54 12.14 -6.14
C LYS A 206 -21.32 12.89 -7.22
N ILE A 207 -20.65 13.56 -8.15
CA ILE A 207 -21.29 14.21 -9.31
C ILE A 207 -21.94 13.18 -10.23
N LEU A 208 -21.30 12.03 -10.45
CA LEU A 208 -21.85 10.89 -11.18
C LEU A 208 -23.09 10.35 -10.48
N HIS A 209 -22.96 9.96 -9.20
CA HIS A 209 -24.03 9.34 -8.42
C HIS A 209 -25.26 10.24 -8.28
N LYS A 210 -25.06 11.55 -8.05
CA LYS A 210 -26.16 12.52 -7.90
C LYS A 210 -26.60 13.16 -9.23
N ASN A 211 -26.01 12.76 -10.35
CA ASN A 211 -26.23 13.32 -11.68
C ASN A 211 -26.23 14.88 -11.73
N ILE A 212 -25.29 15.53 -11.03
CA ILE A 212 -25.28 17.00 -10.89
C ILE A 212 -24.76 17.66 -12.15
N ASN A 213 -25.28 18.84 -12.54
CA ASN A 213 -24.82 19.61 -13.71
C ASN A 213 -24.29 21.01 -13.35
N GLY A 214 -23.56 21.62 -14.28
CA GLY A 214 -23.03 22.98 -14.20
C GLY A 214 -21.52 23.07 -13.94
N VAL A 215 -21.02 24.27 -13.65
CA VAL A 215 -19.60 24.54 -13.37
C VAL A 215 -19.28 24.39 -11.88
N PHE A 216 -18.18 23.73 -11.54
CA PHE A 216 -17.69 23.49 -10.18
C PHE A 216 -16.23 23.88 -10.06
N HIS A 217 -15.86 24.53 -8.96
CA HIS A 217 -14.48 24.62 -8.54
C HIS A 217 -14.18 23.44 -7.61
N VAL A 218 -13.16 22.64 -7.93
CA VAL A 218 -12.72 21.50 -7.11
C VAL A 218 -11.25 21.68 -6.82
N VAL A 219 -10.98 22.29 -5.66
CA VAL A 219 -9.64 22.67 -5.23
C VAL A 219 -9.41 22.34 -3.76
N GLY A 220 -8.13 22.19 -3.38
CA GLY A 220 -7.74 22.14 -1.97
C GLY A 220 -8.13 23.42 -1.21
N THR A 221 -7.80 23.48 0.07
CA THR A 221 -8.18 24.64 0.91
C THR A 221 -7.06 25.67 1.12
N ASP A 222 -5.82 25.33 0.78
CA ASP A 222 -4.64 26.15 1.05
C ASP A 222 -4.13 26.83 -0.22
N PHE A 223 -4.27 28.17 -0.28
CA PHE A 223 -3.67 29.00 -1.32
C PHE A 223 -2.28 29.45 -0.86
N ARG A 224 -1.23 28.85 -1.45
CA ARG A 224 0.15 28.95 -0.98
C ARG A 224 1.11 29.14 -2.15
N ASN A 225 2.24 29.80 -1.90
CA ASN A 225 3.32 29.83 -2.87
C ASN A 225 4.10 28.51 -2.90
N ARG A 226 5.01 28.37 -3.88
CA ARG A 226 5.74 27.10 -4.07
C ARG A 226 6.74 26.82 -2.95
N VAL A 227 7.34 27.85 -2.35
CA VAL A 227 8.24 27.72 -1.20
C VAL A 227 7.46 27.22 0.04
N GLU A 228 6.31 27.82 0.32
CA GLU A 228 5.43 27.38 1.41
C GLU A 228 4.94 25.94 1.20
N LEU A 229 4.56 25.59 -0.03
CA LEU A 229 4.19 24.21 -0.39
C LEU A 229 5.36 23.26 -0.09
N ALA A 230 6.58 23.60 -0.54
CA ALA A 230 7.75 22.78 -0.36
C ALA A 230 8.11 22.57 1.12
N GLN A 231 8.00 23.62 1.93
CA GLN A 231 8.20 23.54 3.38
C GLN A 231 7.19 22.61 4.06
N ILE A 232 5.90 22.67 3.67
CA ILE A 232 4.87 21.77 4.20
C ILE A 232 5.14 20.32 3.78
N VAL A 233 5.59 20.08 2.54
CA VAL A 233 5.99 18.76 2.06
C VAL A 233 7.16 18.23 2.90
N ALA A 234 8.22 19.02 3.07
CA ALA A 234 9.38 18.64 3.88
C ALA A 234 8.98 18.25 5.31
N GLU A 235 8.09 19.03 5.95
CA GLU A 235 7.61 18.73 7.29
C GLU A 235 6.78 17.44 7.39
N VAL A 236 5.93 17.13 6.40
CA VAL A 236 5.10 15.90 6.43
C VAL A 236 5.94 14.65 6.16
N PHE A 237 6.94 14.77 5.29
CA PHE A 237 7.83 13.68 4.90
C PHE A 237 9.11 13.59 5.73
N SER A 238 9.26 14.44 6.76
CA SER A 238 10.43 14.49 7.64
C SER A 238 11.76 14.72 6.90
N LEU A 239 11.76 15.63 5.92
CA LEU A 239 12.92 16.02 5.12
C LEU A 239 13.47 17.39 5.56
N ASP A 240 14.74 17.67 5.24
CA ASP A 240 15.40 18.92 5.63
C ASP A 240 14.90 20.14 4.83
N LYS A 241 14.06 20.95 5.47
CA LYS A 241 13.52 22.18 4.87
C LYS A 241 14.55 23.31 4.68
N GLN A 242 15.74 23.24 5.29
CA GLN A 242 16.78 24.26 5.15
C GLN A 242 17.42 24.27 3.75
N LYS A 243 17.26 23.16 3.02
CA LYS A 243 17.70 22.98 1.63
C LYS A 243 16.86 23.74 0.61
N ILE A 244 15.69 24.27 1.01
CA ILE A 244 14.79 25.01 0.13
C ILE A 244 15.21 26.48 0.09
N LYS A 245 15.66 26.96 -1.07
CA LYS A 245 15.94 28.38 -1.33
C LYS A 245 14.81 29.00 -2.16
N SER A 246 14.65 30.32 -2.04
CA SER A 246 13.62 31.06 -2.78
C SER A 246 14.19 31.72 -4.03
N ILE A 247 13.48 31.60 -5.15
CA ILE A 247 13.72 32.36 -6.39
C ILE A 247 12.45 33.09 -6.82
N LYS A 248 12.59 34.28 -7.42
CA LYS A 248 11.48 34.99 -8.07
C LYS A 248 11.28 34.48 -9.49
N SER A 249 10.03 34.36 -9.93
CA SER A 249 9.71 33.84 -11.28
C SER A 249 10.27 34.71 -12.40
N THR A 250 10.48 36.00 -12.16
CA THR A 250 11.11 36.92 -13.12
C THR A 250 12.53 36.52 -13.52
N LYS A 251 13.20 35.64 -12.75
CA LYS A 251 14.53 35.11 -13.09
C LYS A 251 14.48 33.86 -13.98
N LEU A 252 13.30 33.27 -14.24
CA LEU A 252 13.18 31.98 -14.91
C LEU A 252 12.93 32.07 -16.43
N ASN A 253 12.72 33.27 -16.98
CA ASN A 253 12.50 33.52 -18.43
C ASN A 253 11.52 32.52 -19.09
N LEU A 254 10.39 32.26 -18.44
CA LEU A 254 9.43 31.26 -18.92
C LEU A 254 8.54 31.80 -20.04
N PRO A 255 8.23 30.98 -21.07
CA PRO A 255 7.42 31.40 -22.21
C PRO A 255 6.03 31.93 -21.82
N ALA A 256 5.32 31.22 -20.94
CA ALA A 256 3.94 31.56 -20.62
C ALA A 256 3.80 32.44 -19.38
N GLN A 257 2.94 33.45 -19.47
CA GLN A 257 2.50 34.22 -18.30
C GLN A 257 1.64 33.36 -17.37
N ARG A 258 1.81 33.56 -16.06
CA ARG A 258 1.08 32.83 -15.02
C ARG A 258 0.51 33.79 -13.99
N ALA A 259 -0.78 33.61 -13.71
CA ALA A 259 -1.52 34.40 -12.74
C ALA A 259 -1.66 33.65 -11.42
N ASN A 260 -1.69 34.40 -10.32
CA ASN A 260 -2.02 33.90 -9.00
C ASN A 260 -3.53 33.81 -8.85
N VAL A 261 -4.11 32.65 -9.19
CA VAL A 261 -5.56 32.44 -9.17
C VAL A 261 -5.99 31.64 -7.94
N ARG A 262 -6.81 32.26 -7.08
CA ARG A 262 -7.43 31.58 -5.95
C ARG A 262 -8.88 31.23 -6.26
N LEU A 263 -9.17 29.96 -6.47
CA LEU A 263 -10.54 29.48 -6.62
C LEU A 263 -11.20 29.27 -5.25
N LYS A 264 -12.51 29.51 -5.19
CA LYS A 264 -13.37 29.05 -4.08
C LYS A 264 -14.58 28.34 -4.67
N SER A 265 -14.92 27.19 -4.10
CA SER A 265 -16.15 26.49 -4.42
C SER A 265 -17.32 27.09 -3.65
N THR A 266 -18.39 27.41 -4.36
CA THR A 266 -19.68 27.77 -3.74
C THR A 266 -20.59 26.56 -3.61
N LYS A 267 -20.19 25.41 -4.16
CA LYS A 267 -21.05 24.23 -4.34
C LYS A 267 -20.65 23.02 -3.50
N ASP A 268 -19.63 23.14 -2.64
CA ASP A 268 -19.18 22.07 -1.73
C ASP A 268 -20.31 21.48 -0.90
N ARG A 269 -21.26 22.31 -0.44
CA ARG A 269 -22.44 21.86 0.30
C ARG A 269 -23.36 20.96 -0.53
N LYS A 270 -23.49 21.18 -1.84
CA LYS A 270 -24.34 20.36 -2.73
C LYS A 270 -23.81 18.93 -2.86
N ILE A 271 -22.48 18.77 -2.86
CA ILE A 271 -21.80 17.48 -2.94
C ILE A 271 -21.52 16.88 -1.56
N ASN A 272 -21.68 17.64 -0.47
CA ASN A 272 -21.35 17.23 0.90
C ASN A 272 -19.92 16.66 0.97
N ILE A 273 -18.94 17.41 0.44
CA ILE A 273 -17.52 17.06 0.48
C ILE A 273 -16.76 18.18 1.15
N LYS A 274 -15.82 17.80 2.02
CA LYS A 274 -14.82 18.70 2.59
C LYS A 274 -13.49 18.41 1.93
N MET A 275 -13.04 19.34 1.08
CA MET A 275 -11.72 19.26 0.44
C MET A 275 -10.60 19.30 1.49
N SER A 276 -9.53 18.57 1.24
CA SER A 276 -8.39 18.50 2.15
C SER A 276 -7.57 19.80 2.09
N SER A 277 -7.02 20.19 3.25
CA SER A 277 -5.82 21.05 3.28
C SER A 277 -4.63 20.31 2.67
N LEU A 278 -3.62 21.03 2.20
CA LEU A 278 -2.37 20.48 1.68
C LEU A 278 -1.76 19.50 2.69
N ARG A 279 -1.60 19.90 3.97
CA ARG A 279 -1.05 19.02 5.01
C ARG A 279 -1.84 17.71 5.17
N LYS A 280 -3.17 17.78 5.16
CA LYS A 280 -4.05 16.61 5.25
C LYS A 280 -3.93 15.70 4.03
N GLY A 281 -3.92 16.26 2.82
CA GLY A 281 -3.76 15.47 1.59
C GLY A 281 -2.38 14.82 1.50
N LEU A 282 -1.31 15.50 1.93
CA LEU A 282 0.04 14.92 2.02
C LEU A 282 0.13 13.77 3.03
N LYS A 283 -0.55 13.87 4.19
CA LYS A 283 -0.63 12.75 5.14
C LYS A 283 -1.31 11.53 4.54
N LYS A 284 -2.46 11.72 3.87
CA LYS A 284 -3.14 10.65 3.14
C LYS A 284 -2.25 10.06 2.04
N MET A 285 -1.54 10.91 1.29
CA MET A 285 -0.59 10.47 0.27
C MET A 285 0.50 9.56 0.87
N LYS A 286 1.09 9.93 2.00
CA LYS A 286 2.08 9.11 2.72
C LYS A 286 1.50 7.78 3.21
N GLU A 287 0.28 7.79 3.77
CA GLU A 287 -0.42 6.58 4.19
C GLU A 287 -0.72 5.63 3.01
N ASN A 288 -1.18 6.19 1.88
CA ASN A 288 -1.44 5.42 0.66
C ASN A 288 -0.18 4.75 0.10
N GLU A 289 1.01 5.34 0.25
CA GLU A 289 2.27 4.73 -0.20
C GLU A 289 2.55 3.40 0.50
N GLU A 290 2.39 3.38 1.82
CA GLU A 290 2.57 2.17 2.61
C GLU A 290 1.51 1.12 2.27
N GLU A 291 0.27 1.53 2.04
CA GLU A 291 -0.81 0.64 1.61
C GLU A 291 -0.56 0.05 0.22
N GLU A 292 -0.17 0.89 -0.74
CA GLU A 292 0.21 0.45 -2.10
C GLU A 292 1.39 -0.53 -2.04
N PHE A 293 2.40 -0.24 -1.22
CA PHE A 293 3.55 -1.12 -1.04
C PHE A 293 3.15 -2.48 -0.44
N ARG A 294 2.31 -2.48 0.61
CA ARG A 294 1.78 -3.71 1.22
C ARG A 294 0.98 -4.52 0.21
N PHE A 295 0.03 -3.88 -0.49
CA PHE A 295 -0.78 -4.55 -1.51
C PHE A 295 0.06 -5.13 -2.65
N ARG A 296 1.04 -4.36 -3.16
CA ARG A 296 1.99 -4.85 -4.17
C ARG A 296 2.73 -6.09 -3.68
N ASN A 297 3.24 -6.07 -2.44
CA ASN A 297 3.94 -7.21 -1.86
C ASN A 297 3.03 -8.43 -1.72
N GLU A 298 1.78 -8.27 -1.26
CA GLU A 298 0.81 -9.37 -1.19
C GLU A 298 0.57 -10.02 -2.57
N GLN A 299 0.46 -9.22 -3.64
CA GLN A 299 0.28 -9.76 -4.99
C GLN A 299 1.54 -10.48 -5.48
N ILE A 300 2.73 -9.95 -5.20
CA ILE A 300 4.00 -10.60 -5.57
C ILE A 300 4.16 -11.91 -4.80
N ILE A 301 3.88 -11.94 -3.50
CA ILE A 301 3.92 -13.16 -2.68
C ILE A 301 2.96 -14.22 -3.24
N LYS A 302 1.76 -13.83 -3.68
CA LYS A 302 0.81 -14.74 -4.35
C LYS A 302 1.35 -15.30 -5.67
N LYS A 303 2.04 -14.48 -6.48
CA LYS A 303 2.71 -14.92 -7.72
C LYS A 303 3.87 -15.87 -7.41
N MET A 304 4.70 -15.51 -6.44
CA MET A 304 5.84 -16.29 -5.97
C MET A 304 5.42 -17.68 -5.47
N ASN A 305 4.31 -17.78 -4.75
CA ASN A 305 3.75 -19.06 -4.33
C ASN A 305 3.29 -19.95 -5.51
N LYS A 306 2.95 -19.38 -6.67
CA LYS A 306 2.57 -20.15 -7.86
C LYS A 306 3.77 -20.59 -8.70
N ASP A 307 4.95 -20.03 -8.43
CA ASP A 307 6.19 -20.36 -9.11
C ASP A 307 6.73 -21.72 -8.63
N LYS A 308 6.67 -22.73 -9.52
CA LYS A 308 7.10 -24.10 -9.22
C LYS A 308 8.62 -24.24 -9.16
N ASP A 309 9.34 -23.48 -9.98
CA ASP A 309 10.80 -23.57 -10.06
C ASP A 309 11.42 -22.95 -8.81
N LEU A 310 10.90 -21.81 -8.38
CA LEU A 310 11.32 -21.18 -7.13
C LEU A 310 11.08 -22.07 -5.91
N LYS A 311 9.92 -22.74 -5.84
CA LYS A 311 9.63 -23.73 -4.78
C LYS A 311 10.59 -24.91 -4.80
N LYS A 312 10.95 -25.40 -5.99
CA LYS A 312 11.93 -26.48 -6.15
C LYS A 312 13.31 -26.04 -5.64
N ILE A 313 13.77 -24.85 -6.02
CA ILE A 313 15.04 -24.28 -5.55
C ILE A 313 15.06 -24.14 -4.02
N SER A 314 13.97 -23.65 -3.42
CA SER A 314 13.88 -23.53 -1.96
C SER A 314 14.01 -24.89 -1.26
N SER A 315 13.31 -25.91 -1.75
CA SER A 315 13.39 -27.28 -1.21
C SER A 315 14.80 -27.87 -1.37
N GLU A 316 15.45 -27.66 -2.53
CA GLU A 316 16.82 -28.10 -2.75
C GLU A 316 17.82 -27.41 -1.83
N PHE A 317 17.67 -26.09 -1.63
CA PHE A 317 18.49 -25.32 -0.69
C PHE A 317 18.33 -25.87 0.72
N TYR A 318 17.10 -26.08 1.19
CA TYR A 318 16.84 -26.64 2.52
C TYR A 318 17.53 -28.00 2.69
N ASN A 319 17.32 -28.93 1.75
CA ASN A 319 17.86 -30.28 1.83
C ASN A 319 19.40 -30.34 1.76
N LYS A 320 20.03 -29.46 0.99
CA LYS A 320 21.50 -29.38 0.91
C LYS A 320 22.07 -28.71 2.16
N SER A 321 21.51 -27.57 2.57
CA SER A 321 21.98 -26.80 3.73
C SER A 321 21.81 -27.55 5.05
N ALA A 322 20.76 -28.35 5.20
CA ALA A 322 20.54 -29.18 6.39
C ALA A 322 21.67 -30.19 6.65
N LYS A 323 22.35 -30.69 5.59
CA LYS A 323 23.51 -31.58 5.74
C LYS A 323 24.74 -30.88 6.34
N HIS A 324 24.76 -29.56 6.27
CA HIS A 324 25.80 -28.70 6.82
C HIS A 324 25.34 -28.01 8.10
N GLU A 325 24.28 -28.51 8.74
CA GLU A 325 23.74 -27.95 9.99
C GLU A 325 23.52 -26.44 9.94
N TYR A 326 23.10 -25.91 8.79
CA TYR A 326 23.02 -24.46 8.55
C TYR A 326 22.29 -23.69 9.65
N SER A 327 21.19 -24.23 10.19
CA SER A 327 20.43 -23.62 11.29
C SER A 327 21.20 -23.48 12.61
N TYR A 328 22.31 -24.19 12.80
CA TYR A 328 23.14 -24.17 14.02
C TYR A 328 24.20 -23.06 14.01
N HIS A 329 24.42 -22.39 12.88
CA HIS A 329 25.53 -21.45 12.71
C HIS A 329 25.24 -20.04 13.27
N PHE A 330 24.01 -19.78 13.71
CA PHE A 330 23.58 -18.44 14.08
C PHE A 330 23.63 -18.19 15.58
N THR A 331 23.82 -16.92 15.92
CA THR A 331 23.70 -16.42 17.29
C THR A 331 22.75 -15.23 17.32
N TRP A 332 22.06 -15.06 18.44
CA TRP A 332 21.31 -13.85 18.75
C TRP A 332 21.88 -13.20 20.00
N LEU A 333 22.36 -11.97 19.86
CA LEU A 333 23.04 -11.23 20.94
C LEU A 333 24.15 -12.06 21.62
N GLY A 334 24.91 -12.81 20.81
CA GLY A 334 26.00 -13.67 21.28
C GLY A 334 25.56 -15.04 21.82
N ARG A 335 24.25 -15.33 21.87
CA ARG A 335 23.74 -16.65 22.30
C ARG A 335 23.41 -17.54 21.10
N PRO A 336 23.89 -18.79 21.03
CA PRO A 336 23.54 -19.70 19.93
C PRO A 336 22.03 -19.92 19.82
N ILE A 337 21.51 -19.76 18.60
CA ILE A 337 20.09 -19.94 18.26
C ILE A 337 19.99 -20.92 17.09
N ILE A 338 19.34 -22.06 17.33
CA ILE A 338 19.27 -23.17 16.38
C ILE A 338 17.99 -23.01 15.55
N GLN A 339 17.98 -22.04 14.64
CA GLN A 339 16.79 -21.67 13.86
C GLN A 339 17.22 -21.13 12.50
N TYR A 340 16.35 -21.26 11.49
CA TYR A 340 16.57 -20.56 10.22
C TYR A 340 16.35 -19.05 10.41
N PRO A 341 17.22 -18.18 9.87
CA PRO A 341 17.04 -16.73 9.99
C PRO A 341 15.68 -16.23 9.49
N GLN A 342 15.15 -16.86 8.43
CA GLN A 342 13.83 -16.55 7.87
C GLN A 342 12.70 -16.81 8.87
N ASP A 343 12.77 -17.92 9.62
CA ASP A 343 11.78 -18.24 10.66
C ASP A 343 11.85 -17.26 11.82
N LEU A 344 13.06 -16.75 12.15
CA LEU A 344 13.22 -15.69 13.14
C LEU A 344 12.55 -14.39 12.68
N ILE A 345 12.65 -14.02 11.41
CA ILE A 345 11.92 -12.84 10.88
C ILE A 345 10.40 -13.04 11.01
N ALA A 346 9.87 -14.22 10.65
CA ALA A 346 8.44 -14.49 10.85
C ALA A 346 8.03 -14.46 12.32
N LEU A 347 8.83 -15.05 13.21
CA LEU A 347 8.55 -14.99 14.64
C LEU A 347 8.60 -13.55 15.16
N GLN A 348 9.55 -12.74 14.70
CA GLN A 348 9.62 -11.32 15.04
C GLN A 348 8.34 -10.59 14.64
N GLU A 349 7.88 -10.77 13.41
CA GLU A 349 6.65 -10.16 12.94
C GLU A 349 5.43 -10.61 13.74
N ILE A 350 5.33 -11.92 14.05
CA ILE A 350 4.24 -12.47 14.88
C ILE A 350 4.25 -11.85 16.28
N ILE A 351 5.40 -11.79 16.95
CA ILE A 351 5.52 -11.18 18.28
C ILE A 351 5.16 -9.68 18.20
N TRP A 352 5.60 -8.99 17.14
CA TRP A 352 5.33 -7.57 16.96
C TRP A 352 3.85 -7.28 16.68
N LEU A 353 3.18 -8.14 15.91
CA LEU A 353 1.75 -8.04 15.60
C LEU A 353 0.87 -8.37 16.82
N THR A 354 1.22 -9.42 17.55
CA THR A 354 0.37 -9.94 18.65
C THR A 354 0.62 -9.27 19.99
N LYS A 355 1.81 -8.66 20.18
CA LYS A 355 2.23 -8.01 21.43
C LYS A 355 1.92 -8.87 22.68
N PRO A 356 2.44 -10.11 22.74
CA PRO A 356 1.99 -11.09 23.72
C PRO A 356 2.37 -10.69 25.15
N ASP A 357 1.50 -11.04 26.10
CA ASP A 357 1.77 -10.91 27.54
C ASP A 357 2.60 -12.10 28.05
N LEU A 358 2.53 -13.23 27.33
CA LEU A 358 3.27 -14.44 27.60
C LEU A 358 3.62 -15.15 26.28
N ILE A 359 4.88 -15.55 26.13
CA ILE A 359 5.31 -16.53 25.13
C ILE A 359 5.62 -17.83 25.89
N ILE A 360 5.00 -18.93 25.49
CA ILE A 360 5.32 -20.27 26.01
C ILE A 360 6.14 -20.97 24.94
N GLU A 361 7.34 -21.42 25.28
CA GLU A 361 8.28 -22.07 24.37
C GLU A 361 8.67 -23.44 24.92
N THR A 362 8.46 -24.50 24.15
CA THR A 362 8.91 -25.86 24.50
C THR A 362 10.14 -26.20 23.68
N GLY A 363 11.18 -26.76 24.32
CA GLY A 363 12.51 -26.90 23.74
C GLY A 363 13.35 -25.64 23.94
N ILE A 364 14.24 -25.64 24.92
CA ILE A 364 15.16 -24.52 25.19
C ILE A 364 16.47 -24.72 24.44
N ALA A 365 17.00 -25.96 24.40
CA ALA A 365 18.31 -26.28 23.83
C ALA A 365 19.43 -25.34 24.33
N ARG A 366 19.89 -24.39 23.49
CA ARG A 366 20.90 -23.38 23.85
C ARG A 366 20.25 -22.10 24.42
N GLY A 367 18.95 -21.89 24.31
CA GLY A 367 18.25 -20.72 24.86
C GLY A 367 18.37 -19.43 24.04
N GLY A 368 18.96 -19.48 22.84
CA GLY A 368 19.02 -18.32 21.95
C GLY A 368 17.65 -17.80 21.53
N SER A 369 16.68 -18.69 21.30
CA SER A 369 15.27 -18.37 21.01
C SER A 369 14.58 -17.64 22.16
N LEU A 370 14.83 -18.05 23.41
CA LEU A 370 14.36 -17.32 24.59
C LEU A 370 14.93 -15.90 24.63
N ILE A 371 16.24 -15.72 24.37
CA ILE A 371 16.87 -14.38 24.34
C ILE A 371 16.32 -13.55 23.17
N PHE A 372 16.10 -14.17 22.01
CA PHE A 372 15.49 -13.54 20.84
C PHE A 372 14.12 -12.97 21.15
N SER A 373 13.20 -13.82 21.61
CA SER A 373 11.85 -13.41 22.00
C SER A 373 11.90 -12.35 23.10
N ALA A 374 12.81 -12.49 24.07
CA ALA A 374 12.92 -11.55 25.19
C ALA A 374 13.36 -10.16 24.74
N SER A 375 14.23 -10.08 23.73
CA SER A 375 14.73 -8.80 23.21
C SER A 375 13.63 -8.01 22.51
N ILE A 376 12.71 -8.70 21.81
CA ILE A 376 11.57 -8.06 21.17
C ILE A 376 10.55 -7.61 22.22
N LEU A 377 10.28 -8.43 23.24
CA LEU A 377 9.43 -8.04 24.37
C LEU A 377 10.02 -6.85 25.16
N GLU A 378 11.34 -6.72 25.24
CA GLU A 378 12.01 -5.54 25.79
C GLU A 378 11.68 -4.28 25.02
N MET A 379 11.76 -4.33 23.69
CA MET A 379 11.37 -3.19 22.83
C MET A 379 9.87 -2.88 22.88
N ILE A 380 9.03 -3.91 23.05
CA ILE A 380 7.58 -3.73 23.26
C ILE A 380 7.28 -3.11 24.64
N GLY A 381 8.19 -3.24 25.60
CA GLY A 381 8.06 -2.72 26.96
C GLY A 381 7.26 -3.61 27.92
N LYS A 382 6.71 -4.75 27.47
CA LYS A 382 5.90 -5.67 28.30
C LYS A 382 6.04 -7.14 27.86
N GLY A 383 5.50 -8.05 28.68
CA GLY A 383 5.44 -9.48 28.38
C GLY A 383 6.57 -10.30 29.01
N GLN A 384 6.34 -11.61 29.14
CA GLN A 384 7.26 -12.60 29.70
C GLN A 384 7.37 -13.82 28.79
N ILE A 385 8.41 -14.62 28.98
CA ILE A 385 8.63 -15.90 28.31
C ILE A 385 8.71 -16.99 29.36
N LEU A 386 8.05 -18.11 29.08
CA LEU A 386 8.18 -19.35 29.83
C LEU A 386 8.79 -20.41 28.92
N GLY A 387 10.07 -20.72 29.14
CA GLY A 387 10.74 -21.85 28.49
C GLY A 387 10.50 -23.16 29.24
N ILE A 388 10.32 -24.26 28.51
CA ILE A 388 10.09 -25.59 29.07
C ILE A 388 11.01 -26.56 28.35
N ASP A 389 11.83 -27.31 29.10
CA ASP A 389 12.70 -28.35 28.53
C ASP A 389 12.84 -29.51 29.50
N ILE A 390 12.95 -30.74 28.98
CA ILE A 390 13.16 -31.93 29.79
C ILE A 390 14.52 -31.93 30.48
N ASP A 391 15.53 -31.30 29.84
CA ASP A 391 16.90 -31.19 30.37
C ASP A 391 17.50 -29.82 29.99
N ILE A 392 17.47 -28.89 30.95
CA ILE A 392 18.14 -27.59 30.81
C ILE A 392 19.58 -27.72 31.30
N ARG A 393 20.47 -28.19 30.41
CA ARG A 393 21.90 -28.36 30.71
C ARG A 393 22.48 -27.18 31.48
N GLU A 394 23.21 -27.48 32.55
CA GLU A 394 23.58 -26.47 33.57
C GLU A 394 24.35 -25.27 32.98
N HIS A 395 25.29 -25.49 32.05
CA HIS A 395 26.02 -24.39 31.40
C HIS A 395 25.09 -23.49 30.56
N ASN A 396 24.05 -24.05 29.95
CA ASN A 396 23.05 -23.28 29.22
C ASN A 396 22.15 -22.49 30.18
N LYS A 397 21.72 -23.15 31.27
CA LYS A 397 20.90 -22.55 32.34
C LYS A 397 21.58 -21.32 32.94
N GLN A 398 22.86 -21.42 33.28
CA GLN A 398 23.66 -20.32 33.83
C GLN A 398 23.82 -19.18 32.82
N ALA A 399 24.12 -19.50 31.56
CA ALA A 399 24.26 -18.48 30.54
C ALA A 399 22.94 -17.71 30.26
N ILE A 400 21.78 -18.39 30.33
CA ILE A 400 20.48 -17.72 30.21
C ILE A 400 20.22 -16.83 31.42
N LYS A 401 20.48 -17.32 32.64
CA LYS A 401 20.33 -16.55 33.90
C LYS A 401 21.18 -15.30 33.95
N ASN A 402 22.41 -15.38 33.46
CA ASN A 402 23.36 -14.26 33.47
C ASN A 402 23.07 -13.21 32.38
N HIS A 403 22.16 -13.49 31.44
CA HIS A 403 21.82 -12.55 30.38
C HIS A 403 20.95 -11.40 30.92
N LYS A 404 21.20 -10.16 30.47
CA LYS A 404 20.45 -8.95 30.93
C LYS A 404 18.93 -9.05 30.72
N LEU A 405 18.51 -9.86 29.75
CA LEU A 405 17.10 -10.10 29.43
C LEU A 405 16.43 -11.19 30.27
N PHE A 406 17.15 -11.85 31.18
CA PHE A 406 16.61 -12.91 32.04
C PHE A 406 15.43 -12.44 32.90
N LYS A 407 15.34 -11.12 33.20
CA LYS A 407 14.18 -10.51 33.86
C LYS A 407 12.83 -10.78 33.17
N ARG A 408 12.84 -11.16 31.88
CA ARG A 408 11.64 -11.54 31.12
C ARG A 408 11.42 -13.05 31.02
N ILE A 409 12.37 -13.87 31.46
CA ILE A 409 12.41 -15.30 31.20
C ILE A 409 12.18 -16.06 32.50
N SER A 410 11.28 -17.04 32.45
CA SER A 410 11.12 -18.10 33.43
C SER A 410 11.37 -19.44 32.75
N MET A 411 11.91 -20.43 33.47
CA MET A 411 12.22 -21.74 32.91
C MET A 411 11.67 -22.85 33.82
N PHE A 412 10.96 -23.82 33.22
CA PHE A 412 10.55 -25.06 33.89
C PHE A 412 11.31 -26.24 33.29
N GLU A 413 11.91 -27.03 34.18
CA GLU A 413 12.63 -28.25 33.82
C GLU A 413 11.68 -29.45 33.99
N GLY A 414 11.46 -30.20 32.92
CA GLY A 414 10.53 -31.32 32.80
C GLY A 414 9.87 -31.40 31.43
N SER A 415 9.28 -32.56 31.12
CA SER A 415 8.58 -32.76 29.85
C SER A 415 7.36 -31.83 29.73
N SER A 416 7.18 -31.21 28.56
CA SER A 416 6.04 -30.33 28.26
C SER A 416 4.70 -31.06 28.26
N ILE A 417 4.68 -32.40 28.26
CA ILE A 417 3.46 -33.21 28.39
C ILE A 417 3.32 -33.87 29.78
N ASP A 418 4.26 -33.62 30.70
CA ASP A 418 4.14 -34.10 32.08
C ASP A 418 3.03 -33.35 32.83
N LYS A 419 2.15 -34.10 33.52
CA LYS A 419 0.98 -33.53 34.21
C LYS A 419 1.34 -32.45 35.23
N LYS A 420 2.47 -32.57 35.94
CA LYS A 420 2.91 -31.57 36.93
C LYS A 420 3.40 -30.31 36.23
N ILE A 421 4.15 -30.44 35.14
CA ILE A 421 4.61 -29.31 34.32
C ILE A 421 3.41 -28.59 33.69
N VAL A 422 2.50 -29.31 33.05
CA VAL A 422 1.28 -28.75 32.44
C VAL A 422 0.48 -27.93 33.46
N LYS A 423 0.31 -28.43 34.68
CA LYS A 423 -0.39 -27.70 35.76
C LYS A 423 0.33 -26.40 36.12
N LYS A 424 1.66 -26.42 36.23
CA LYS A 424 2.47 -25.21 36.48
C LYS A 424 2.34 -24.19 35.34
N VAL A 425 2.37 -24.65 34.09
CA VAL A 425 2.23 -23.79 32.90
C VAL A 425 0.86 -23.10 32.89
N HIS A 426 -0.23 -23.84 33.13
CA HIS A 426 -1.58 -23.28 33.21
C HIS A 426 -1.72 -22.27 34.36
N GLN A 427 -1.10 -22.55 35.50
CA GLN A 427 -1.06 -21.61 36.62
C GLN A 427 -0.28 -20.33 36.27
N PHE A 428 0.86 -20.45 35.58
CA PHE A 428 1.66 -19.31 35.13
C PHE A 428 0.94 -18.47 34.06
N ALA A 429 0.18 -19.12 33.19
CA ALA A 429 -0.62 -18.48 32.15
C ALA A 429 -1.90 -17.79 32.69
N LYS A 430 -2.28 -18.05 33.96
CA LYS A 430 -3.49 -17.48 34.55
C LYS A 430 -3.46 -15.94 34.51
N GLY A 431 -4.51 -15.34 33.95
CA GLY A 431 -4.65 -13.89 33.83
C GLY A 431 -3.92 -13.26 32.62
N LYS A 432 -3.12 -14.02 31.88
CA LYS A 432 -2.50 -13.54 30.63
C LYS A 432 -3.55 -13.53 29.52
N LYS A 433 -3.62 -12.46 28.71
CA LYS A 433 -4.66 -12.30 27.68
C LYS A 433 -4.16 -12.70 26.31
N ASN A 434 -2.96 -12.26 25.93
CA ASN A 434 -2.34 -12.57 24.64
C ASN A 434 -1.20 -13.55 24.87
N ILE A 435 -1.39 -14.80 24.44
CA ILE A 435 -0.41 -15.87 24.60
C ILE A 435 0.00 -16.36 23.22
N LEU A 436 1.31 -16.39 22.98
CA LEU A 436 1.94 -17.04 21.83
C LEU A 436 2.54 -18.36 22.29
N LEU A 437 2.33 -19.44 21.52
CA LEU A 437 2.87 -20.76 21.81
C LEU A 437 3.85 -21.18 20.72
N LEU A 438 5.04 -21.59 21.13
CA LEU A 438 6.13 -22.06 20.29
C LEU A 438 6.43 -23.51 20.70
N LEU A 439 6.24 -24.46 19.78
CA LEU A 439 6.44 -25.89 20.04
C LEU A 439 7.67 -26.39 19.29
N ASP A 440 8.73 -26.72 20.03
CA ASP A 440 10.03 -27.13 19.49
C ASP A 440 10.74 -28.17 20.39
N SER A 441 9.96 -29.01 21.09
CA SER A 441 10.48 -29.98 22.05
C SER A 441 10.87 -31.32 21.41
N LEU A 442 9.99 -32.32 21.42
CA LEU A 442 10.19 -33.63 20.79
C LEU A 442 9.33 -33.74 19.53
N HIS A 443 9.97 -33.83 18.38
CA HIS A 443 9.32 -33.74 17.07
C HIS A 443 8.53 -35.01 16.64
N THR A 444 8.18 -35.91 17.55
CA THR A 444 7.32 -37.07 17.20
C THR A 444 5.86 -36.65 17.10
N HIS A 445 5.09 -37.29 16.23
CA HIS A 445 3.67 -37.03 16.03
C HIS A 445 2.91 -37.00 17.37
N LYS A 446 3.06 -38.06 18.17
CA LYS A 446 2.32 -38.24 19.42
C LYS A 446 2.60 -37.12 20.42
N HIS A 447 3.86 -36.71 20.53
CA HIS A 447 4.26 -35.68 21.48
C HIS A 447 3.71 -34.31 21.10
N VAL A 448 3.92 -33.89 19.84
CA VAL A 448 3.45 -32.59 19.34
C VAL A 448 1.92 -32.50 19.37
N LEU A 449 1.22 -33.58 19.02
CA LEU A 449 -0.25 -33.62 19.10
C LEU A 449 -0.74 -33.43 20.53
N GLU A 450 -0.06 -34.05 21.50
CA GLU A 450 -0.38 -33.89 22.91
C GLU A 450 -0.12 -32.46 23.41
N GLU A 451 1.01 -31.83 23.03
CA GLU A 451 1.26 -30.41 23.33
C GLU A 451 0.17 -29.49 22.76
N LEU A 452 -0.23 -29.71 21.51
CA LEU A 452 -1.31 -28.95 20.87
C LEU A 452 -2.63 -29.11 21.64
N ASN A 453 -2.98 -30.33 22.05
CA ASN A 453 -4.19 -30.60 22.83
C ASN A 453 -4.15 -29.94 24.21
N LEU A 454 -3.00 -29.98 24.89
CA LEU A 454 -2.83 -29.45 26.25
C LEU A 454 -2.82 -27.92 26.28
N TYR A 455 -2.23 -27.25 25.28
CA TYR A 455 -1.94 -25.81 25.36
C TYR A 455 -2.78 -24.92 24.42
N SER A 456 -3.39 -25.47 23.36
CA SER A 456 -4.10 -24.64 22.37
C SER A 456 -5.26 -23.81 22.93
N ASN A 457 -5.90 -24.28 24.01
CA ASN A 457 -6.98 -23.54 24.67
C ASN A 457 -6.52 -22.22 25.34
N LEU A 458 -5.22 -22.07 25.62
CA LEU A 458 -4.62 -20.86 26.18
C LEU A 458 -4.52 -19.72 25.15
N ILE A 459 -4.45 -20.05 23.86
CA ILE A 459 -4.22 -19.10 22.78
C ILE A 459 -5.53 -18.44 22.41
N LYS A 460 -5.65 -17.11 22.37
CA LYS A 460 -6.90 -16.44 22.00
C LYS A 460 -6.96 -16.09 20.52
N LYS A 461 -8.15 -15.75 20.02
CA LYS A 461 -8.35 -15.28 18.63
C LYS A 461 -7.30 -14.23 18.25
N ASN A 462 -6.81 -14.31 17.02
CA ASN A 462 -5.72 -13.50 16.44
C ASN A 462 -4.31 -13.74 17.03
N ASN A 463 -4.13 -14.69 17.95
CA ASN A 463 -2.81 -15.17 18.36
C ASN A 463 -2.42 -16.45 17.59
N TYR A 464 -1.19 -16.89 17.79
CA TYR A 464 -0.57 -17.96 17.02
C TYR A 464 -0.10 -19.13 17.90
N ILE A 465 -0.07 -20.30 17.28
CA ILE A 465 0.82 -21.41 17.64
C ILE A 465 1.81 -21.54 16.50
N VAL A 466 3.11 -21.58 16.80
CA VAL A 466 4.15 -21.92 15.83
C VAL A 466 4.66 -23.30 16.19
N VAL A 467 4.48 -24.25 15.26
CA VAL A 467 4.97 -25.62 15.39
C VAL A 467 6.20 -25.77 14.53
N TYR A 468 7.36 -25.95 15.16
CA TYR A 468 8.64 -26.09 14.49
C TYR A 468 8.82 -27.48 13.86
N ASP A 469 9.77 -27.58 12.93
CA ASP A 469 10.19 -28.81 12.26
C ASP A 469 9.10 -29.60 11.51
N THR A 470 8.01 -28.94 11.12
CA THR A 470 7.02 -29.55 10.23
C THR A 470 7.63 -29.92 8.86
N ILE A 471 8.73 -29.27 8.46
CA ILE A 471 9.50 -29.57 7.24
C ILE A 471 10.01 -31.02 7.18
N VAL A 472 10.16 -31.72 8.32
CA VAL A 472 10.59 -33.12 8.39
C VAL A 472 9.76 -34.03 7.48
N ASN A 473 8.46 -33.73 7.32
CA ASN A 473 7.57 -34.45 6.42
C ASN A 473 8.01 -34.40 4.94
N ASP A 474 8.66 -33.32 4.53
CA ASP A 474 8.95 -33.00 3.14
C ASP A 474 10.39 -33.38 2.74
N MET A 475 11.31 -33.45 3.70
CA MET A 475 12.73 -33.83 3.52
C MET A 475 12.93 -35.28 3.05
N PRO A 476 13.98 -35.65 2.29
CA PRO A 476 14.24 -37.01 1.84
C PRO A 476 14.16 -38.11 2.93
N LYS A 477 13.91 -39.36 2.53
CA LYS A 477 13.99 -40.50 3.45
C LYS A 477 15.40 -40.58 4.05
N ASN A 478 15.49 -40.97 5.31
CA ASN A 478 16.75 -41.12 6.06
C ASN A 478 17.54 -39.82 6.30
N SER A 479 16.90 -38.64 6.20
CA SER A 479 17.52 -37.37 6.63
C SER A 479 17.89 -37.34 8.11
N PHE A 480 17.27 -38.19 8.94
CA PHE A 480 17.50 -38.26 10.39
C PHE A 480 17.69 -39.71 10.87
N LYS A 481 18.87 -40.30 10.65
CA LYS A 481 19.13 -41.74 10.92
C LYS A 481 19.03 -42.16 12.40
N ASN A 482 19.28 -41.24 13.34
CA ASN A 482 19.35 -41.55 14.78
C ASN A 482 18.28 -40.80 15.59
N ARG A 483 17.13 -40.50 14.97
CA ARG A 483 16.04 -39.77 15.62
C ARG A 483 14.75 -40.59 15.59
N PRO A 484 13.86 -40.46 16.58
CA PRO A 484 12.60 -41.20 16.62
C PRO A 484 11.52 -40.63 15.69
N TRP A 485 11.83 -39.61 14.88
CA TRP A 485 10.90 -38.96 13.95
C TRP A 485 11.35 -39.11 12.49
N ASP A 486 10.38 -39.15 11.58
CA ASP A 486 10.59 -39.31 10.13
C ASP A 486 9.42 -38.73 9.33
N LYS A 487 9.35 -39.01 8.02
CA LYS A 487 8.24 -38.54 7.16
C LYS A 487 6.83 -38.90 7.62
N LYS A 488 6.64 -39.97 8.39
CA LYS A 488 5.33 -40.46 8.87
C LYS A 488 5.09 -40.15 10.34
N ASN A 489 6.14 -39.92 11.13
CA ASN A 489 6.07 -39.58 12.54
C ASN A 489 6.76 -38.22 12.79
N ASN A 490 6.05 -37.12 12.60
CA ASN A 490 6.63 -35.76 12.69
C ASN A 490 5.61 -34.67 13.08
N PRO A 491 6.04 -33.42 13.32
CA PRO A 491 5.15 -32.33 13.73
C PRO A 491 4.07 -32.01 12.70
N LYS A 492 4.37 -32.09 11.38
CA LYS A 492 3.35 -31.81 10.33
C LYS A 492 2.20 -32.80 10.37
N THR A 493 2.49 -34.08 10.63
CA THR A 493 1.43 -35.09 10.78
C THR A 493 0.56 -34.82 12.01
N ALA A 494 1.13 -34.33 13.12
CA ALA A 494 0.38 -33.91 14.30
C ALA A 494 -0.50 -32.69 14.02
N VAL A 495 0.04 -31.68 13.33
CA VAL A 495 -0.72 -30.49 12.91
C VAL A 495 -1.92 -30.87 12.05
N ARG A 496 -1.75 -31.76 11.07
CA ARG A 496 -2.85 -32.22 10.21
C ARG A 496 -3.95 -32.90 11.01
N GLU A 497 -3.61 -33.75 11.98
CA GLU A 497 -4.59 -34.39 12.85
C GLU A 497 -5.27 -33.39 13.81
N PHE A 498 -4.51 -32.47 14.39
CA PHE A 498 -5.06 -31.44 15.26
C PHE A 498 -6.10 -30.59 14.52
N LEU A 499 -5.79 -30.14 13.30
CA LEU A 499 -6.68 -29.30 12.51
C LEU A 499 -7.90 -30.05 11.95
N SER A 500 -7.82 -31.37 11.74
CA SER A 500 -8.99 -32.16 11.33
C SER A 500 -10.05 -32.25 12.45
N LYS A 501 -9.62 -32.08 13.71
CA LYS A 501 -10.48 -32.11 14.90
C LYS A 501 -10.75 -30.73 15.51
N ASN A 502 -10.04 -29.68 15.08
CA ASN A 502 -10.11 -28.35 15.67
C ASN A 502 -10.24 -27.24 14.62
N ASN A 503 -11.45 -26.71 14.47
CA ASN A 503 -11.77 -25.64 13.53
C ASN A 503 -11.46 -24.22 14.06
N LYS A 504 -10.94 -24.09 15.29
CA LYS A 504 -10.58 -22.77 15.85
C LYS A 504 -9.27 -22.23 15.29
N PHE A 505 -8.48 -23.07 14.65
CA PHE A 505 -7.18 -22.71 14.07
C PHE A 505 -7.18 -22.93 12.57
N LYS A 506 -6.40 -22.12 11.86
CA LYS A 506 -6.08 -22.33 10.45
C LYS A 506 -4.59 -22.15 10.22
N ILE A 507 -4.06 -22.79 9.18
CA ILE A 507 -2.69 -22.55 8.72
C ILE A 507 -2.65 -21.16 8.09
N ASP A 508 -1.72 -20.33 8.56
CA ASP A 508 -1.41 -19.04 7.97
C ASP A 508 -0.40 -19.23 6.82
N LYS A 509 -0.94 -19.58 5.65
CA LYS A 509 -0.13 -19.80 4.45
C LYS A 509 0.58 -18.55 3.94
N GLU A 510 0.16 -17.35 4.35
CA GLU A 510 0.79 -16.12 3.90
C GLU A 510 2.23 -16.01 4.39
N ILE A 511 2.49 -16.42 5.64
CA ILE A 511 3.83 -16.43 6.24
C ILE A 511 4.75 -17.37 5.47
N GLU A 512 4.34 -18.63 5.29
CA GLU A 512 5.11 -19.63 4.53
C GLU A 512 5.40 -19.16 3.09
N ASN A 513 4.38 -18.63 2.41
CA ASN A 513 4.51 -18.14 1.03
C ASN A 513 5.50 -16.98 0.93
N LYS A 514 5.59 -16.14 1.96
CA LYS A 514 6.53 -15.02 2.00
C LYS A 514 7.97 -15.48 2.25
N LEU A 515 8.18 -16.43 3.15
CA LEU A 515 9.52 -16.84 3.58
C LEU A 515 10.29 -17.65 2.53
N LEU A 516 9.58 -18.47 1.74
CA LEU A 516 10.12 -19.53 0.85
C LEU A 516 10.90 -20.63 1.57
N ILE A 517 11.87 -20.27 2.41
CA ILE A 517 12.72 -21.16 3.20
C ILE A 517 12.23 -21.08 4.64
N THR A 518 11.71 -22.19 5.16
CA THR A 518 11.19 -22.28 6.53
C THR A 518 11.32 -23.71 7.04
N SER A 519 11.63 -23.87 8.32
CA SER A 519 11.52 -25.15 9.04
C SER A 519 10.08 -25.51 9.43
N CYS A 520 9.16 -24.54 9.28
CA CYS A 520 7.77 -24.60 9.73
C CYS A 520 6.72 -24.57 8.58
N PRO A 521 6.88 -25.25 7.43
CA PRO A 521 5.81 -25.31 6.44
C PRO A 521 4.57 -25.97 7.02
N ASP A 522 3.39 -25.38 6.87
CA ASP A 522 2.15 -25.75 7.61
C ASP A 522 2.19 -25.54 9.14
N GLY A 523 3.28 -25.03 9.71
CA GLY A 523 3.48 -24.91 11.16
C GLY A 523 2.97 -23.62 11.80
N PHE A 524 2.64 -22.60 11.00
CA PHE A 524 2.09 -21.32 11.50
C PHE A 524 0.56 -21.41 11.65
N LEU A 525 0.07 -21.64 12.87
CA LEU A 525 -1.36 -21.81 13.15
C LEU A 525 -1.95 -20.55 13.78
N LYS A 526 -2.83 -19.88 13.06
CA LYS A 526 -3.55 -18.69 13.56
C LYS A 526 -4.88 -19.10 14.17
N ARG A 527 -5.18 -18.65 15.38
CA ARG A 527 -6.51 -18.83 15.97
C ARG A 527 -7.52 -17.86 15.36
N VAL A 528 -8.58 -18.38 14.76
CA VAL A 528 -9.61 -17.61 14.03
C VAL A 528 -10.89 -17.38 14.82
N THR A 529 -11.20 -18.23 15.80
CA THR A 529 -12.42 -18.13 16.62
C THR A 529 -12.15 -18.17 18.12
#